data_AF-A0A812MN32-F1
#
_entry.id   AF-A0A812MN32-F1
#
_cell.length_a   1.000
_cell.length_b   1.000
_cell.length_c   1.000
_cell.angle_alpha   90.00
_cell.angle_beta   90.00
_cell.angle_gamma   90.00
#
_symmetry.space_group_name_H-M   'P 1'
#
loop_
_entity.id
_entity.type
_entity.pdbx_description
1 polymer ?
#
loop_
_entity_poly.entity_id
_entity_poly.type
_entity_poly.pdbx_seq_one_letter_code
_entity_poly.pdbx_strand_id
1 'polypeptide(L)'
;VCQYVQLQNRCNRRAPGAGQSKLQRFAGSSALFVQTARPQDQVLLLDAYPAVHEDLLRNIELLQGPLERKDVQMLCADSYRWLLQQEVSLFGNKGVVFLDPPYDSVNSFHIWNLFMIQFLRTRWPSLTVALWYPFIDEVQTANLHKRLADLGVGDVLVAEMEVERPFQEQAFRSGVALMGAPVDLKSKLVGELSSLGELFGN
;
A
#
# COMPACT_ATOMS: atom_id res chain seq x y z
N VAL A 1 6.68 1.41 -13.38
CA VAL A 1 5.41 0.82 -13.91
C VAL A 1 5.52 -0.62 -14.48
N CYS A 2 6.60 -1.00 -15.18
CA CYS A 2 6.66 -2.28 -15.91
C CYS A 2 6.41 -3.56 -15.08
N GLN A 3 6.94 -3.65 -13.86
CA GLN A 3 6.76 -4.84 -13.01
C GLN A 3 5.30 -5.03 -12.58
N TYR A 4 4.58 -3.94 -12.28
CA TYR A 4 3.17 -3.99 -11.91
C TYR A 4 2.30 -4.42 -13.09
N VAL A 5 2.55 -3.88 -14.29
CA VAL A 5 1.85 -4.29 -15.52
C VAL A 5 2.08 -5.77 -15.84
N GLN A 6 3.30 -6.27 -15.64
CA GLN A 6 3.60 -7.70 -15.81
C GLN A 6 2.83 -8.57 -14.81
N LEU A 7 2.74 -8.16 -13.55
CA LEU A 7 1.90 -8.84 -12.56
C LEU A 7 0.43 -8.85 -13.00
N GLN A 8 -0.11 -7.68 -13.37
CA GLN A 8 -1.49 -7.54 -13.80
C GLN A 8 -1.80 -8.42 -15.02
N ASN A 9 -0.87 -8.52 -15.98
CA ASN A 9 -0.99 -9.41 -17.13
C ASN A 9 -0.96 -10.89 -16.74
N ARG A 10 -0.17 -11.29 -15.73
CA ARG A 10 -0.17 -12.67 -15.21
C ARG A 10 -1.51 -13.02 -14.57
N CYS A 11 -2.09 -12.13 -13.76
CA CYS A 11 -3.40 -12.31 -13.13
C CYS A 11 -4.55 -12.46 -14.14
N ASN A 12 -4.35 -11.94 -15.35
CA ASN A 12 -5.33 -11.95 -16.45
C ASN A 12 -4.89 -12.84 -17.64
N ARG A 13 -3.87 -13.70 -17.45
CA ARG A 13 -3.39 -14.60 -18.51
C ARG A 13 -4.44 -15.68 -18.78
N ARG A 14 -4.79 -15.87 -20.05
CA ARG A 14 -5.67 -16.95 -20.54
C ARG A 14 -4.86 -18.06 -21.19
N ALA A 15 -5.51 -19.21 -21.41
CA ALA A 15 -4.96 -20.29 -22.22
C ALA A 15 -4.62 -19.79 -23.64
N PRO A 16 -3.58 -20.35 -24.29
CA PRO A 16 -3.22 -19.98 -25.66
C PRO A 16 -4.40 -20.15 -26.63
N GLY A 17 -4.70 -19.12 -27.44
CA GLY A 17 -5.78 -19.15 -28.44
C GLY A 17 -7.07 -18.43 -28.04
N ALA A 18 -7.21 -17.98 -26.79
CA ALA A 18 -8.26 -17.03 -26.44
C ALA A 18 -7.91 -15.64 -26.98
N GLY A 19 -8.86 -14.95 -27.63
CA GLY A 19 -8.69 -13.58 -28.15
C GLY A 19 -8.32 -12.55 -27.06
N GLN A 20 -8.29 -11.25 -27.42
CA GLN A 20 -7.80 -10.17 -26.55
C GLN A 20 -8.17 -10.32 -25.06
N SER A 21 -7.16 -10.20 -24.20
CA SER A 21 -7.29 -10.31 -22.74
C SER A 21 -8.21 -9.19 -22.23
N LYS A 22 -9.42 -9.55 -21.79
CA LYS A 22 -10.28 -8.65 -21.03
C LYS A 22 -9.76 -8.60 -19.59
N LEU A 23 -9.58 -7.39 -19.05
CA LEU A 23 -9.24 -7.20 -17.63
C LEU A 23 -10.40 -7.75 -16.78
N GLN A 24 -10.15 -8.84 -16.05
CA GLN A 24 -11.15 -9.52 -15.20
C GLN A 24 -10.78 -9.49 -13.72
N ARG A 25 -9.49 -9.40 -13.41
CA ARG A 25 -8.96 -9.37 -12.05
C ARG A 25 -8.05 -8.17 -11.88
N PHE A 26 -8.07 -7.57 -10.71
CA PHE A 26 -7.15 -6.51 -10.32
C PHE A 26 -6.17 -7.03 -9.27
N ALA A 27 -4.86 -6.88 -9.53
CA ALA A 27 -3.84 -7.24 -8.56
C ALA A 27 -3.70 -6.11 -7.53
N GLY A 28 -4.29 -6.33 -6.35
CA GLY A 28 -4.14 -5.43 -5.20
C GLY A 28 -2.75 -5.46 -4.55
N SER A 29 -2.57 -4.67 -3.51
CA SER A 29 -1.30 -4.54 -2.77
C SER A 29 -0.79 -5.87 -2.21
N SER A 30 -1.68 -6.72 -1.69
CA SER A 30 -1.36 -8.07 -1.20
C SER A 30 -0.70 -8.93 -2.28
N ALA A 31 -1.31 -8.99 -3.46
CA ALA A 31 -0.76 -9.70 -4.62
C ALA A 31 0.60 -9.14 -5.04
N LEU A 32 0.76 -7.81 -5.02
CA LEU A 32 2.03 -7.15 -5.35
C LEU A 32 3.13 -7.58 -4.38
N PHE A 33 2.94 -7.39 -3.07
CA PHE A 33 3.95 -7.76 -2.06
C PHE A 33 4.34 -9.22 -2.15
N VAL A 34 3.34 -10.11 -2.23
CA VAL A 34 3.54 -11.56 -2.31
C VAL A 34 4.30 -11.99 -3.57
N GLN A 35 4.11 -11.30 -4.70
CA GLN A 35 4.75 -11.64 -5.98
C GLN A 35 6.12 -10.99 -6.17
N THR A 36 6.41 -9.91 -5.43
CA THR A 36 7.71 -9.23 -5.48
C THR A 36 8.67 -9.63 -4.36
N ALA A 37 8.17 -10.30 -3.32
CA ALA A 37 8.97 -10.82 -2.22
C ALA A 37 10.00 -11.84 -2.72
N ARG A 38 11.26 -11.67 -2.27
CA ARG A 38 12.36 -12.62 -2.53
C ARG A 38 12.26 -13.79 -1.54
N PRO A 39 12.97 -14.92 -1.79
CA PRO A 39 12.90 -16.09 -0.91
C PRO A 39 13.25 -15.84 0.56
N GLN A 40 14.07 -14.83 0.85
CA GLN A 40 14.45 -14.44 2.21
C GLN A 40 13.52 -13.40 2.87
N ASP A 41 12.62 -12.78 2.11
CA ASP A 41 11.70 -11.79 2.65
C ASP A 41 10.57 -12.50 3.40
N GLN A 42 9.92 -11.78 4.32
CA GLN A 42 8.71 -12.24 5.00
C GLN A 42 7.59 -11.26 4.67
N VAL A 43 6.43 -11.79 4.29
CA VAL A 43 5.25 -10.99 3.98
C VAL A 43 4.18 -11.27 5.02
N LEU A 44 3.72 -10.22 5.69
CA LEU A 44 2.61 -10.29 6.62
C LEU A 44 1.46 -9.44 6.10
N LEU A 45 0.31 -10.08 5.91
CA LEU A 45 -0.92 -9.45 5.45
C LEU A 45 -1.98 -9.55 6.54
N LEU A 46 -2.59 -8.43 6.91
CA LEU A 46 -3.63 -8.38 7.94
C LEU A 46 -4.88 -7.71 7.39
N ASP A 47 -6.03 -8.31 7.69
CA ASP A 47 -7.33 -7.68 7.55
C ASP A 47 -8.18 -8.00 8.77
N ALA A 48 -8.94 -7.03 9.28
CA ALA A 48 -9.76 -7.20 10.48
C ALA A 48 -11.10 -7.86 10.19
N TYR A 49 -11.57 -7.84 8.94
CA TYR A 49 -12.89 -8.32 8.56
C TYR A 49 -12.81 -9.76 8.04
N PRO A 50 -13.47 -10.73 8.70
CA PRO A 50 -13.35 -12.15 8.35
C PRO A 50 -13.66 -12.47 6.88
N ALA A 51 -14.70 -11.85 6.30
CA ALA A 51 -15.05 -12.06 4.90
C ALA A 51 -13.96 -11.58 3.93
N VAL A 52 -13.34 -10.42 4.23
CA VAL A 52 -12.24 -9.89 3.41
C VAL A 52 -10.98 -10.74 3.58
N HIS A 53 -10.73 -11.22 4.79
CA HIS A 53 -9.64 -12.16 5.06
C HIS A 53 -9.81 -13.49 4.31
N GLU A 54 -11.02 -14.06 4.26
CA GLU A 54 -11.31 -15.26 3.47
C GLU A 54 -11.06 -15.05 1.97
N ASP A 55 -11.48 -13.89 1.43
CA ASP A 55 -11.21 -13.53 0.05
C ASP A 55 -9.70 -13.32 -0.20
N LEU A 56 -8.97 -12.75 0.77
CA LEU A 56 -7.52 -12.62 0.71
C LEU A 56 -6.85 -14.00 0.60
N LEU A 57 -7.20 -14.95 1.46
CA LEU A 57 -6.67 -16.32 1.41
C LEU A 57 -6.90 -16.94 0.03
N ARG A 58 -8.15 -16.90 -0.45
CA ARG A 58 -8.52 -17.44 -1.77
C ARG A 58 -7.75 -16.79 -2.89
N ASN A 59 -7.60 -15.46 -2.86
CA ASN A 59 -6.92 -14.70 -3.91
C ASN A 59 -5.41 -15.01 -3.94
N ILE A 60 -4.76 -15.15 -2.78
CA ILE A 60 -3.33 -15.49 -2.73
C ILE A 60 -3.10 -16.95 -3.17
N GLU A 61 -3.96 -17.88 -2.77
CA GLU A 61 -3.91 -19.27 -3.23
C GLU A 61 -4.05 -19.37 -4.76
N LEU A 62 -4.98 -18.61 -5.35
CA LEU A 62 -5.12 -18.54 -6.82
C LEU A 62 -3.87 -18.00 -7.53
N LEU A 63 -3.08 -17.15 -6.86
CA LEU A 63 -1.88 -16.54 -7.44
C LEU A 63 -0.63 -17.41 -7.31
N GLN A 64 -0.55 -18.27 -6.30
CA GLN A 64 0.66 -19.04 -5.98
C GLN A 64 0.49 -20.56 -6.07
N GLY A 65 -0.75 -21.05 -6.16
CA GLY A 65 -1.05 -22.46 -5.87
C GLY A 65 -1.23 -22.68 -4.36
N PRO A 66 -1.27 -23.96 -3.91
CA PRO A 66 -1.50 -24.30 -2.50
C PRO A 66 -0.56 -23.52 -1.55
N LEU A 67 -1.14 -23.00 -0.48
CA LEU A 67 -0.46 -22.14 0.51
C LEU A 67 0.53 -22.94 1.38
N GLU A 68 1.66 -23.36 0.82
CA GLU A 68 2.74 -24.04 1.56
C GLU A 68 3.95 -23.12 1.86
N ARG A 69 3.86 -21.84 1.47
CA ARG A 69 4.90 -20.83 1.69
C ARG A 69 4.91 -20.33 3.13
N LYS A 70 5.91 -20.76 3.90
CA LYS A 70 6.11 -20.31 5.30
C LYS A 70 6.45 -18.83 5.43
N ASP A 71 6.86 -18.19 4.34
CA ASP A 71 7.29 -16.80 4.28
C ASP A 71 6.15 -15.80 4.01
N VAL A 72 4.92 -16.29 3.81
CA VAL A 72 3.72 -15.46 3.69
C VAL A 72 2.76 -15.83 4.82
N GLN A 73 2.48 -14.88 5.71
CA GLN A 73 1.52 -15.02 6.78
C GLN A 73 0.33 -14.10 6.53
N MET A 74 -0.88 -14.64 6.71
CA MET A 74 -2.12 -13.91 6.56
C MET A 74 -2.88 -14.03 7.88
N LEU A 75 -3.25 -12.91 8.49
CA LEU A 75 -3.93 -12.87 9.79
C LEU A 75 -5.27 -12.14 9.69
N CYS A 76 -6.30 -12.71 10.30
CA CYS A 76 -7.57 -12.03 10.52
C CYS A 76 -7.49 -11.26 11.84
N ALA A 77 -7.02 -10.01 11.81
CA ALA A 77 -6.77 -9.21 13.01
C ALA A 77 -6.80 -7.70 12.72
N ASP A 78 -7.13 -6.93 13.76
CA ASP A 78 -6.89 -5.48 13.78
C ASP A 78 -5.38 -5.23 13.72
N SER A 79 -4.93 -4.66 12.60
CA SER A 79 -3.51 -4.50 12.31
C SER A 79 -2.80 -3.57 13.29
N TYR A 80 -3.48 -2.55 13.81
CA TYR A 80 -2.89 -1.57 14.72
C TYR A 80 -2.66 -2.21 16.09
N ARG A 81 -3.69 -2.87 16.63
CA ARG A 81 -3.60 -3.61 17.90
C ARG A 81 -2.58 -4.74 17.81
N TRP A 82 -2.58 -5.47 16.69
CA TRP A 82 -1.64 -6.56 16.48
C TRP A 82 -0.19 -6.04 16.46
N LEU A 83 0.10 -4.97 15.72
CA LEU A 83 1.44 -4.36 15.62
C LEU A 83 1.96 -3.81 16.96
N LEU A 84 1.08 -3.26 17.80
CA LEU A 84 1.46 -2.73 19.12
C LEU A 84 1.96 -3.81 20.09
N GLN A 85 1.63 -5.08 19.84
CA GLN A 85 2.01 -6.22 20.67
C GLN A 85 3.31 -6.89 20.21
N GLN A 86 3.94 -6.39 19.14
CA GLN A 86 5.06 -7.07 18.49
C GLN A 86 6.42 -6.68 19.06
N GLU A 87 7.32 -7.67 19.09
CA GLU A 87 8.71 -7.52 19.50
C GLU A 87 9.56 -6.82 18.44
N VAL A 88 10.67 -6.17 18.84
CA VAL A 88 11.58 -5.46 17.91
C VAL A 88 12.09 -6.37 16.80
N SER A 89 12.21 -7.67 17.06
CA SER A 89 12.70 -8.63 16.08
C SER A 89 11.77 -8.81 14.86
N LEU A 90 10.52 -8.35 14.92
CA LEU A 90 9.54 -8.57 13.84
C LEU A 90 10.05 -8.13 12.47
N PHE A 91 10.60 -6.92 12.37
CA PHE A 91 10.93 -6.30 11.07
C PHE A 91 12.40 -6.46 10.63
N GLY A 92 13.17 -7.32 11.31
CA GLY A 92 14.59 -7.53 10.99
C GLY A 92 15.37 -6.21 10.86
N ASN A 93 16.31 -6.16 9.91
CA ASN A 93 17.14 -4.96 9.68
C ASN A 93 16.48 -3.93 8.75
N LYS A 94 15.55 -4.36 7.90
CA LYS A 94 14.86 -3.52 6.90
C LYS A 94 13.47 -4.10 6.64
N GLY A 95 12.49 -3.22 6.49
CA GLY A 95 11.13 -3.62 6.15
C GLY A 95 10.33 -2.46 5.59
N VAL A 96 9.17 -2.80 5.02
CA VAL A 96 8.17 -1.84 4.55
C VAL A 96 6.85 -2.16 5.24
N VAL A 97 6.20 -1.14 5.78
CA VAL A 97 4.82 -1.23 6.28
C VAL A 97 3.95 -0.35 5.39
N PHE A 98 2.97 -0.95 4.71
CA PHE A 98 1.99 -0.25 3.89
C PHE A 98 0.66 -0.18 4.65
N LEU A 99 0.25 1.04 4.99
CA LEU A 99 -1.00 1.35 5.68
C LEU A 99 -2.00 1.87 4.65
N ASP A 100 -3.08 1.12 4.47
CA ASP A 100 -4.19 1.44 3.58
C ASP A 100 -5.52 1.37 4.36
N PRO A 101 -5.77 2.36 5.25
CA PRO A 101 -6.91 2.32 6.14
C PRO A 101 -8.22 2.69 5.40
N PRO A 102 -9.38 2.19 5.86
CA PRO A 102 -10.67 2.71 5.40
C PRO A 102 -10.88 4.15 5.90
N TYR A 103 -11.33 5.07 5.03
CA TYR A 103 -11.53 6.49 5.36
C TYR A 103 -12.98 6.86 5.70
N ASP A 104 -13.82 5.87 6.00
CA ASP A 104 -15.27 6.04 6.21
C ASP A 104 -15.64 6.91 7.42
N SER A 105 -14.70 7.11 8.37
CA SER A 105 -14.82 8.11 9.44
C SER A 105 -13.57 9.00 9.50
N VAL A 106 -13.58 10.03 8.65
CA VAL A 106 -12.45 10.93 8.32
C VAL A 106 -11.66 11.46 9.55
N ASN A 107 -12.29 11.61 10.72
CA ASN A 107 -11.62 12.19 11.89
C ASN A 107 -10.93 11.17 12.81
N SER A 108 -11.41 9.93 12.90
CA SER A 108 -10.88 8.95 13.86
C SER A 108 -9.61 8.27 13.34
N PHE A 109 -9.55 7.98 12.04
CA PHE A 109 -8.42 7.25 11.47
C PHE A 109 -7.15 8.09 11.38
N HIS A 110 -7.23 9.39 11.09
CA HIS A 110 -6.04 10.23 11.00
C HIS A 110 -5.19 10.24 12.28
N ILE A 111 -5.82 10.28 13.46
CA ILE A 111 -5.09 10.27 14.73
C ILE A 111 -4.37 8.93 14.93
N TRP A 112 -5.06 7.83 14.70
CA TRP A 112 -4.46 6.49 14.84
C TRP A 112 -3.38 6.22 13.79
N ASN A 113 -3.56 6.67 12.55
CA ASN A 113 -2.56 6.54 11.49
C ASN A 113 -1.27 7.26 11.89
N LEU A 114 -1.38 8.51 12.33
CA LEU A 114 -0.25 9.33 12.77
C LEU A 114 0.46 8.72 13.99
N PHE A 115 -0.32 8.24 14.97
CA PHE A 115 0.22 7.52 16.11
C PHE A 115 0.98 6.25 15.67
N MET A 116 0.40 5.44 14.79
CA MET A 116 1.03 4.22 14.30
C MET A 116 2.30 4.50 13.52
N ILE A 117 2.32 5.55 12.68
CA ILE A 117 3.53 5.97 11.95
C ILE A 117 4.64 6.35 12.94
N GLN A 118 4.32 7.18 13.93
CA GLN A 118 5.29 7.59 14.95
C GLN A 118 5.79 6.40 15.76
N PHE A 119 4.88 5.52 16.20
CA PHE A 119 5.22 4.29 16.91
C PHE A 119 6.16 3.41 16.09
N LEU A 120 5.80 3.10 14.84
CA LEU A 120 6.58 2.23 13.96
C LEU A 120 7.98 2.79 13.69
N ARG A 121 8.10 4.09 13.38
CA ARG A 121 9.38 4.73 13.07
C ARG A 121 10.27 4.92 14.30
N THR A 122 9.67 5.12 15.48
CA THR A 122 10.41 5.19 16.75
C THR A 122 10.91 3.82 17.16
N ARG A 123 10.05 2.80 17.07
CA ARG A 123 10.34 1.43 17.49
C ARG A 123 11.27 0.72 16.51
N TRP A 124 11.14 1.00 15.21
CA TRP A 124 11.96 0.47 14.12
C TRP A 124 12.43 1.58 13.16
N PRO A 125 13.52 2.28 13.47
CA PRO A 125 14.02 3.40 12.67
C PRO A 125 14.41 3.06 11.22
N SER A 126 14.60 1.77 10.89
CA SER A 126 14.94 1.30 9.54
C SER A 126 13.72 1.00 8.66
N LEU A 127 12.49 1.09 9.17
CA LEU A 127 11.27 0.82 8.40
C LEU A 127 10.92 1.94 7.44
N THR A 128 10.65 1.62 6.18
CA THR A 128 9.85 2.54 5.36
C THR A 128 8.38 2.35 5.74
N VAL A 129 7.70 3.42 6.15
CA VAL A 129 6.25 3.40 6.39
C VAL A 129 5.58 4.18 5.28
N ALA A 130 4.66 3.55 4.56
CA ALA A 130 3.89 4.12 3.47
C ALA A 130 2.43 4.21 3.90
N LEU A 131 1.85 5.41 3.89
CA LEU A 131 0.43 5.64 4.18
C LEU A 131 -0.27 6.09 2.90
N TRP A 132 -1.24 5.31 2.42
CA TRP A 132 -2.16 5.78 1.39
C TRP A 132 -3.26 6.64 2.02
N TYR A 133 -3.66 7.71 1.33
CA TYR A 133 -4.78 8.57 1.73
C TYR A 133 -5.55 9.14 0.51
N PRO A 134 -6.88 9.28 0.60
CA PRO A 134 -7.68 9.97 -0.40
C PRO A 134 -7.61 11.48 -0.19
N PHE A 135 -7.83 12.25 -1.26
CA PHE A 135 -8.14 13.66 -1.13
C PHE A 135 -9.57 13.83 -0.61
N ILE A 136 -9.72 14.53 0.51
CA ILE A 136 -11.00 14.93 1.07
C ILE A 136 -11.28 16.38 0.68
N ASP A 137 -10.41 17.29 1.14
CA ASP A 137 -10.37 18.70 0.80
C ASP A 137 -8.96 19.26 1.04
N GLU A 138 -8.72 20.50 0.61
CA GLU A 138 -7.41 21.15 0.75
C GLU A 138 -7.00 21.35 2.21
N VAL A 139 -7.95 21.63 3.11
CA VAL A 139 -7.66 21.89 4.52
C VAL A 139 -7.23 20.60 5.21
N GLN A 140 -7.97 19.52 5.01
CA GLN A 140 -7.66 18.20 5.57
C GLN A 140 -6.35 17.65 5.01
N THR A 141 -6.10 17.83 3.72
CA THR A 141 -4.84 17.40 3.08
C THR A 141 -3.65 18.18 3.62
N ALA A 142 -3.74 19.52 3.67
CA ALA A 142 -2.68 20.36 4.24
C ALA A 142 -2.43 20.07 5.73
N ASN A 143 -3.50 19.82 6.50
CA ASN A 143 -3.39 19.43 7.90
C ASN A 143 -2.69 18.08 8.06
N LEU A 144 -2.99 17.09 7.21
CA LEU A 144 -2.30 15.80 7.21
C LEU A 144 -0.81 15.98 6.93
N HIS A 145 -0.45 16.72 5.88
CA HIS A 145 0.95 16.99 5.52
C HIS A 145 1.71 17.67 6.65
N LYS A 146 1.13 18.72 7.23
CA LYS A 146 1.71 19.43 8.37
C LYS A 146 1.94 18.49 9.55
N ARG A 147 0.92 17.71 9.93
CA ARG A 147 1.03 16.78 11.05
C ARG A 147 2.09 15.71 10.81
N LEU A 148 2.20 15.18 9.59
CA LEU A 148 3.24 14.22 9.20
C LEU A 148 4.65 14.84 9.34
N ALA A 149 4.84 16.07 8.88
CA ALA A 149 6.10 16.79 9.03
C ALA A 149 6.48 17.01 10.51
N ASP A 150 5.47 17.30 11.35
CA ASP A 150 5.65 17.55 12.78
C ASP A 150 5.81 16.27 13.63
N LEU A 151 5.67 15.06 13.06
CA LEU A 151 5.75 13.79 13.82
C LEU A 151 7.16 13.47 14.36
N GLY A 152 8.20 14.10 13.83
CA GLY A 152 9.59 13.82 14.22
C GLY A 152 10.13 12.47 13.72
N VAL A 153 9.62 11.98 12.58
CA VAL A 153 9.95 10.65 12.01
C VAL A 153 10.98 10.67 10.88
N GLY A 154 11.61 11.83 10.67
CA GLY A 154 12.52 12.13 9.56
C GLY A 154 11.79 12.73 8.35
N ASP A 155 12.45 12.70 7.19
CA ASP A 155 11.89 13.22 5.95
C ASP A 155 10.63 12.46 5.53
N VAL A 156 9.61 13.23 5.11
CA VAL A 156 8.35 12.72 4.56
C VAL A 156 8.33 13.01 3.07
N LEU A 157 8.31 11.96 2.26
CA LEU A 157 8.11 12.07 0.81
C LEU A 157 6.63 11.86 0.50
N VAL A 158 6.00 12.86 -0.11
CA VAL A 158 4.60 12.78 -0.55
C VAL A 158 4.56 12.63 -2.07
N ALA A 159 3.80 11.64 -2.54
CA ALA A 159 3.50 11.42 -3.94
C ALA A 159 1.98 11.46 -4.13
N GLU A 160 1.49 12.46 -4.84
CA GLU A 160 0.06 12.66 -5.11
C GLU A 160 -0.20 12.59 -6.61
N MET A 161 -1.38 12.10 -6.95
CA MET A 161 -1.87 12.05 -8.31
C MET A 161 -3.32 12.50 -8.33
N GLU A 162 -3.58 13.47 -9.20
CA GLU A 162 -4.92 13.92 -9.56
C GLU A 162 -5.30 13.27 -10.89
N VAL A 163 -6.57 12.96 -11.10
CA VAL A 163 -7.14 12.50 -12.37
C VAL A 163 -8.27 13.43 -12.77
N GLU A 164 -8.39 13.71 -14.06
CA GLU A 164 -9.47 14.55 -14.58
C GLU A 164 -10.82 13.93 -14.21
N ARG A 165 -11.73 14.72 -13.62
CA ARG A 165 -12.98 14.22 -13.01
C ARG A 165 -13.92 13.64 -14.07
N PRO A 166 -14.23 12.34 -14.07
CA PRO A 166 -15.34 11.84 -14.87
C PRO A 166 -16.70 12.10 -14.20
N PHE A 167 -16.76 12.18 -12.85
CA PHE A 167 -17.98 12.39 -12.05
C PHE A 167 -17.71 13.12 -10.72
N GLN A 168 -18.70 13.86 -10.19
CA GLN A 168 -18.56 14.72 -9.00
C GLN A 168 -18.40 13.97 -7.65
N GLU A 169 -18.70 12.68 -7.57
CA GLU A 169 -18.80 11.93 -6.30
C GLU A 169 -17.59 11.02 -5.98
N GLN A 170 -16.57 10.96 -6.84
CA GLN A 170 -15.40 10.10 -6.63
C GLN A 170 -14.15 10.89 -6.25
N ALA A 171 -13.29 10.28 -5.43
CA ALA A 171 -11.97 10.84 -5.14
C ALA A 171 -11.18 11.00 -6.44
N PHE A 172 -10.97 12.24 -6.84
CA PHE A 172 -10.24 12.61 -8.05
C PHE A 172 -8.75 12.82 -7.79
N ARG A 173 -8.35 12.86 -6.51
CA ARG A 173 -6.96 12.95 -6.08
C ARG A 173 -6.71 11.97 -4.94
N SER A 174 -5.53 11.36 -4.92
CA SER A 174 -5.06 10.54 -3.80
C SER A 174 -3.56 10.64 -3.68
N GLY A 175 -3.03 10.23 -2.53
CA GLY A 175 -1.61 10.31 -2.25
C GLY A 175 -1.08 9.13 -1.45
N VAL A 176 0.24 8.99 -1.49
CA VAL A 176 0.99 8.14 -0.59
C VAL A 176 2.07 8.98 0.09
N ALA A 177 2.04 9.00 1.43
CA ALA A 177 3.09 9.58 2.25
C ALA A 177 4.08 8.50 2.70
N LEU A 178 5.37 8.75 2.51
CA LEU A 178 6.46 7.80 2.74
C LEU A 178 7.43 8.37 3.77
N MET A 179 7.52 7.70 4.91
CA MET A 179 8.48 8.00 5.99
C MET A 179 9.63 7.01 5.91
N GLY A 180 10.87 7.49 5.95
CA GLY A 180 12.05 6.62 5.78
C GLY A 180 12.16 6.05 4.37
N ALA A 181 11.78 6.86 3.37
CA ALA A 181 11.88 6.49 1.95
C ALA A 181 13.34 6.29 1.51
N PRO A 182 13.62 5.35 0.57
CA PRO A 182 14.91 5.28 -0.10
C PRO A 182 15.25 6.59 -0.82
N VAL A 183 16.52 6.99 -0.77
CA VAL A 183 17.00 8.29 -1.28
C VAL A 183 16.75 8.49 -2.78
N ASP A 184 16.73 7.42 -3.55
CA ASP A 184 16.52 7.42 -5.01
C ASP A 184 15.03 7.33 -5.40
N LEU A 185 14.13 7.10 -4.43
CA LEU A 185 12.70 6.90 -4.72
C LEU A 185 12.06 8.17 -5.28
N LYS A 186 12.43 9.36 -4.77
CA LYS A 186 11.89 10.63 -5.27
C LYS A 186 12.13 10.81 -6.77
N SER A 187 13.35 10.62 -7.24
CA SER A 187 13.68 10.73 -8.67
C SER A 187 12.93 9.72 -9.55
N LYS A 188 12.72 8.50 -9.04
CA LYS A 188 11.95 7.47 -9.74
C LYS A 188 10.46 7.85 -9.83
N LEU A 189 9.88 8.33 -8.73
CA LEU A 189 8.47 8.72 -8.67
C LEU A 189 8.16 9.90 -9.59
N VAL A 190 9.05 10.88 -9.71
CA VAL A 190 8.84 12.02 -10.63
C VAL A 190 8.64 11.52 -12.06
N GLY A 191 9.53 10.66 -12.56
CA GLY A 191 9.41 10.14 -13.93
C GLY A 191 8.14 9.30 -14.14
N GLU A 192 7.82 8.43 -13.18
CA GLU A 192 6.65 7.55 -13.27
C GLU A 192 5.31 8.31 -13.14
N LEU A 193 5.23 9.31 -12.24
CA LEU A 193 4.04 10.14 -12.09
C LEU A 193 3.78 11.02 -13.31
N SER A 194 4.82 11.56 -13.95
CA SER A 194 4.65 12.30 -15.21
C SER A 194 4.09 11.41 -16.32
N SER A 195 4.62 10.20 -16.51
CA SER A 195 4.08 9.26 -17.50
C SER A 195 2.66 8.81 -17.19
N LEU A 196 2.30 8.68 -15.90
CA LEU A 196 0.93 8.40 -15.50
C LEU A 196 0.01 9.60 -15.76
N GLY A 197 0.45 10.83 -15.49
CA GLY A 197 -0.27 12.06 -15.82
C GLY A 197 -0.72 12.08 -17.29
N GLU A 198 0.24 11.90 -18.21
CA GLU A 198 -0.03 11.88 -19.65
C GLU A 198 -1.07 10.82 -20.06
N LEU A 199 -1.06 9.66 -19.39
CA LEU A 199 -1.99 8.56 -19.67
C LEU A 199 -3.41 8.82 -19.14
N PHE A 200 -3.52 9.56 -18.03
CA PHE A 200 -4.79 9.88 -17.37
C PHE A 200 -5.31 11.29 -17.71
N GLY A 201 -4.68 11.99 -18.65
CA GLY A 201 -5.14 13.29 -19.15
C GLY A 201 -4.70 14.50 -18.32
N ASN A 202 -3.63 14.38 -17.52
CA ASN A 202 -3.04 15.50 -16.77
C ASN A 202 -1.66 15.90 -17.30
#